data_AF-A0A7T5RCD2-F1
#
_entry.id   AF-A0A7T5RCD2-F1
#
_cell.length_a   1.000
_cell.length_b   1.000
_cell.length_c   1.000
_cell.angle_alpha   90.00
_cell.angle_beta   90.00
_cell.angle_gamma   90.00
#
_symmetry.space_group_name_H-M   'P 1'
#
loop_
_entity.id
_entity.type
_entity.pdbx_description
1 polymer ?
#
loop_
_entity_poly.entity_id
_entity_poly.type
_entity_poly.pdbx_seq_one_letter_code
_entity_poly.pdbx_strand_id
1 'polypeptide(L)'
;MDFKTRFNSLPVSTKRLLGIGVVLALAVALPLFIWAIITQRFLIIKRASSGEPGVCLAQNKVIIVTPESDTNGTCHNIQTAVDAVTGDGYTVQIEPGTYNITSTINVSGKTNINITGNSQAGSGAAVINSTAGGGWGFLVDSSSGTIQYLSMRGGSSNGMLSVKNSNNFSVAYTSLNSQSSHTLDVQGSNHISIINNEIVSSAGAVEVGTSNYVNVANNKIHDSANAISIHNSTNVNVLGNLVYNNRESGLTINATNGSIRLLKVSHNTFVNNTTGSPNSATIFLIGNFGRNLEFSNNIVTSSVGAGIDSRSRLAFDTFSFNDFYRNNPNYKQYQVMTGRSGNISADPLLNSANFIYCPSSNSPVIYGNVANGRYMGYMGPCGTATPTPTPTPTGTPTPTPTGYPSPTPSPSATPTATPGVTPPPTVRPFEILLKFDGVTDGSADLAKVTVRFINSAFGNSLGLTTPALPVNYVDSGVYRLPFGVWSSDLVSLSNYSIVLKGEKHLGVKFCAPSGQTTHCSGSETGSISLPNDPLQMVSLDFTGISLPAGDTYPQDGVVNSVDYDRVRSLFSKPDSELTTTDKLTGDLNYDGFIDIRDSFLIRKTLGTRYDEN
;
A
#
# COMPACT_ATOMS: atom_id res chain seq x y z
N MET A 1 59.83 -4.17 -15.03
CA MET A 1 60.52 -5.41 -14.62
C MET A 1 59.62 -6.14 -13.63
N ASP A 2 59.29 -7.41 -13.92
CA ASP A 2 58.38 -8.23 -13.11
C ASP A 2 59.00 -8.57 -11.74
N PHE A 3 58.23 -8.38 -10.68
CA PHE A 3 58.58 -8.69 -9.30
C PHE A 3 58.99 -10.16 -9.13
N LYS A 4 58.33 -11.06 -9.87
CA LYS A 4 58.62 -12.49 -9.83
C LYS A 4 60.03 -12.78 -10.34
N THR A 5 60.43 -12.13 -11.43
CA THR A 5 61.76 -12.28 -12.01
C THR A 5 62.86 -11.74 -11.09
N ARG A 6 62.62 -10.59 -10.45
CA ARG A 6 63.53 -10.04 -9.44
C ARG A 6 63.62 -10.89 -8.18
N PHE A 7 62.49 -11.34 -7.64
CA PHE A 7 62.47 -12.22 -6.47
C PHE A 7 63.20 -13.54 -6.75
N ASN A 8 63.00 -14.13 -7.94
CA ASN A 8 63.68 -15.36 -8.33
C ASN A 8 65.18 -15.18 -8.54
N SER A 9 65.66 -13.98 -8.92
CA SER A 9 67.09 -13.66 -9.02
C SER A 9 67.81 -13.48 -7.68
N LEU A 10 67.08 -13.43 -6.55
CA LEU A 10 67.71 -13.26 -5.23
C LEU A 10 68.45 -14.52 -4.76
N PRO A 11 69.59 -14.35 -4.06
CA PRO A 11 70.27 -15.45 -3.36
C PRO A 11 69.34 -16.16 -2.37
N VAL A 12 69.55 -17.47 -2.18
CA VAL A 12 68.70 -18.31 -1.31
C VAL A 12 68.64 -17.79 0.13
N SER A 13 69.76 -17.29 0.66
CA SER A 13 69.83 -16.66 1.98
C SER A 13 68.94 -15.42 2.09
N THR A 14 68.93 -14.57 1.07
CA THR A 14 68.09 -13.36 1.00
C THR A 14 66.60 -13.71 0.90
N LYS A 15 66.23 -14.73 0.12
CA LYS A 15 64.84 -15.22 0.04
C LYS A 15 64.35 -15.75 1.39
N ARG A 16 65.20 -16.49 2.12
CA ARG A 16 64.88 -17.00 3.47
C ARG A 16 64.72 -15.85 4.46
N LEU A 17 65.58 -14.85 4.42
CA LEU A 17 65.48 -13.67 5.29
C LEU A 17 64.20 -12.87 5.02
N LEU A 18 63.84 -12.68 3.73
CA LEU A 18 62.60 -12.01 3.34
C LEU A 18 61.37 -12.82 3.80
N GLY A 19 61.40 -14.14 3.63
CA GLY A 19 60.35 -15.04 4.11
C GLY A 19 60.16 -14.97 5.62
N ILE A 20 61.25 -15.01 6.38
CA ILE A 20 61.23 -14.84 7.84
C ILE A 20 60.68 -13.46 8.23
N GLY A 21 61.09 -12.39 7.54
CA GLY A 21 60.59 -11.04 7.78
C GLY A 21 59.08 -10.89 7.54
N VAL A 22 58.56 -11.48 6.46
CA VAL A 22 57.12 -11.49 6.16
C VAL A 22 56.34 -12.32 7.18
N VAL A 23 56.85 -13.49 7.57
CA VAL A 23 56.22 -14.35 8.58
C VAL A 23 56.19 -13.65 9.95
N LEU A 24 57.26 -12.98 10.35
CA LEU A 24 57.30 -12.18 11.58
C LEU A 24 56.34 -10.98 11.53
N ALA A 25 56.30 -10.27 10.40
CA ALA A 25 55.37 -9.16 10.21
C ALA A 25 53.91 -9.63 10.32
N LEU A 26 53.56 -10.77 9.70
CA LEU A 26 52.22 -11.35 9.81
C LEU A 26 51.96 -11.88 11.23
N ALA A 27 52.91 -12.54 11.87
CA ALA A 27 52.77 -13.08 13.22
C ALA A 27 52.57 -12.00 14.30
N VAL A 28 53.01 -10.76 14.05
CA VAL A 28 52.79 -9.62 14.96
C VAL A 28 51.56 -8.79 14.54
N ALA A 29 51.40 -8.51 13.25
CA ALA A 29 50.33 -7.64 12.76
C ALA A 29 48.95 -8.31 12.81
N LEU A 30 48.83 -9.61 12.49
CA LEU A 30 47.53 -10.30 12.54
C LEU A 30 46.95 -10.35 13.95
N PRO A 31 47.70 -10.76 15.00
CA PRO A 31 47.16 -10.75 16.35
C PRO A 31 46.79 -9.35 16.84
N LEU A 32 47.55 -8.31 16.51
CA LEU A 32 47.21 -6.92 16.85
C LEU A 32 45.97 -6.43 16.11
N PHE A 33 45.81 -6.80 14.84
CA PHE A 33 44.64 -6.46 14.03
C PHE A 33 43.39 -7.21 14.52
N ILE A 34 43.51 -8.51 14.80
CA ILE A 34 42.45 -9.33 15.40
C ILE A 34 42.10 -8.78 16.79
N TRP A 35 43.09 -8.45 17.63
CA TRP A 35 42.88 -7.85 18.94
C TRP A 35 42.18 -6.49 18.84
N ALA A 36 42.56 -5.63 17.88
CA ALA A 36 41.88 -4.35 17.65
C ALA A 36 40.41 -4.55 17.25
N ILE A 37 40.12 -5.50 16.35
CA ILE A 37 38.74 -5.85 15.95
C ILE A 37 37.94 -6.38 17.15
N ILE A 38 38.53 -7.29 17.94
CA ILE A 38 37.88 -7.88 19.12
C ILE A 38 37.62 -6.81 20.18
N THR A 39 38.59 -5.92 20.43
CA THR A 39 38.47 -4.85 21.43
C THR A 39 37.44 -3.81 21.01
N GLN A 40 37.37 -3.44 19.73
CA GLN A 40 36.30 -2.59 19.20
C GLN A 40 34.93 -3.25 19.36
N ARG A 41 34.81 -4.55 19.05
CA ARG A 41 33.57 -5.31 19.26
C ARG A 41 33.15 -5.32 20.74
N PHE A 42 34.08 -5.52 21.67
CA PHE A 42 33.78 -5.47 23.10
C PHE A 42 33.40 -4.09 23.59
N LEU A 43 34.05 -3.03 23.11
CA LEU A 43 33.70 -1.65 23.46
C LEU A 43 32.30 -1.29 22.94
N ILE A 44 31.93 -1.72 21.74
CA ILE A 44 30.58 -1.54 21.18
C ILE A 44 29.54 -2.30 22.02
N ILE A 45 29.80 -3.56 22.38
CA ILE A 45 28.91 -4.36 23.23
C ILE A 45 28.80 -3.77 24.65
N LYS A 46 29.89 -3.21 25.18
CA LYS A 46 29.90 -2.59 26.52
C LYS A 46 29.11 -1.28 26.52
N ARG A 47 29.30 -0.42 25.51
CA ARG A 47 28.51 0.81 25.29
C ARG A 47 27.03 0.53 25.06
N ALA A 48 26.73 -0.56 24.35
CA ALA A 48 25.38 -1.10 24.18
C ALA A 48 24.76 -1.54 25.51
N SER A 49 25.51 -2.25 26.37
CA SER A 49 25.02 -2.70 27.67
C SER A 49 24.85 -1.55 28.69
N SER A 50 25.50 -0.40 28.46
CA SER A 50 25.42 0.77 29.34
C SER A 50 24.37 1.80 28.91
N GLY A 51 23.62 1.56 27.82
CA GLY A 51 22.55 2.48 27.37
C GLY A 51 23.06 3.85 26.91
N GLU A 52 24.25 3.92 26.30
CA GLU A 52 24.79 5.19 25.83
C GLU A 52 23.93 5.75 24.67
N PRO A 53 23.47 7.01 24.72
CA PRO A 53 22.63 7.61 23.69
C PRO A 53 23.29 7.55 22.31
N GLY A 54 22.58 7.06 21.30
CA GLY A 54 23.04 7.02 19.91
C GLY A 54 23.48 5.65 19.39
N VAL A 55 23.26 4.57 20.15
CA VAL A 55 23.53 3.19 19.70
C VAL A 55 22.23 2.53 19.23
N CYS A 56 22.13 2.29 17.92
CA CYS A 56 21.01 1.59 17.31
C CYS A 56 21.31 0.09 17.18
N LEU A 57 20.60 -0.74 17.93
CA LEU A 57 20.76 -2.19 17.93
C LEU A 57 19.48 -2.87 17.53
N ALA A 58 19.61 -3.92 16.71
CA ALA A 58 18.50 -4.75 16.34
C ALA A 58 18.20 -5.77 17.44
N GLN A 59 16.95 -5.82 17.88
CA GLN A 59 16.39 -6.91 18.68
C GLN A 59 15.40 -7.67 17.78
N ASN A 60 15.65 -8.97 17.54
CA ASN A 60 14.82 -9.78 16.64
C ASN A 60 14.60 -9.14 15.25
N LYS A 61 15.67 -8.59 14.67
CA LYS A 61 15.66 -7.81 13.41
C LYS A 61 14.84 -6.51 13.43
N VAL A 62 14.37 -6.06 14.58
CA VAL A 62 13.70 -4.77 14.75
C VAL A 62 14.64 -3.78 15.42
N ILE A 63 14.81 -2.61 14.82
CA ILE A 63 15.52 -1.47 15.39
C ILE A 63 14.47 -0.41 15.68
N ILE A 64 14.28 -0.08 16.94
CA ILE A 64 13.30 0.93 17.39
C ILE A 64 14.01 2.28 17.47
N VAL A 65 13.45 3.30 16.82
CA VAL A 65 13.94 4.67 16.80
C VAL A 65 12.94 5.57 17.52
N THR A 66 13.36 6.23 18.59
CA THR A 66 12.53 7.13 19.40
C THR A 66 12.96 8.58 19.19
N PRO A 67 12.08 9.59 19.38
CA PRO A 67 12.48 10.99 19.22
C PRO A 67 13.57 11.37 20.25
N GLU A 68 14.35 12.42 19.97
CA GLU A 68 15.43 12.88 20.89
C GLU A 68 14.90 13.30 22.27
N SER A 69 13.61 13.65 22.37
CA SER A 69 12.95 13.97 23.64
C SER A 69 12.69 12.75 24.52
N ASP A 70 12.77 11.53 23.99
CA ASP A 70 12.58 10.30 24.74
C ASP A 70 13.88 9.90 25.44
N THR A 71 13.90 9.93 26.77
CA THR A 71 15.08 9.57 27.58
C THR A 71 15.23 8.07 27.82
N ASN A 72 14.22 7.25 27.47
CA ASN A 72 14.22 5.81 27.69
C ASN A 72 14.74 5.03 26.48
N GLY A 73 14.64 5.61 25.28
CA GLY A 73 15.19 5.03 24.05
C GLY A 73 16.72 5.15 23.98
N THR A 74 17.36 4.26 23.22
CA THR A 74 18.81 4.28 23.00
C THR A 74 19.20 4.70 21.58
N CYS A 75 18.25 4.68 20.64
CA CYS A 75 18.44 5.00 19.23
C CYS A 75 17.52 6.16 18.83
N HIS A 76 18.12 7.32 18.56
CA HIS A 76 17.39 8.54 18.19
C HIS A 76 17.66 9.00 16.76
N ASN A 77 18.64 8.39 16.08
CA ASN A 77 19.07 8.78 14.75
C ASN A 77 18.66 7.73 13.71
N ILE A 78 17.80 8.14 12.77
CA ILE A 78 17.25 7.25 11.74
C ILE A 78 18.33 6.74 10.79
N GLN A 79 19.30 7.58 10.39
CA GLN A 79 20.40 7.13 9.53
C GLN A 79 21.23 6.05 10.22
N THR A 80 21.57 6.26 11.50
CA THR A 80 22.30 5.25 12.29
C THR A 80 21.51 3.95 12.41
N ALA A 81 20.19 4.00 12.52
CA ALA A 81 19.34 2.81 12.51
C ALA A 81 19.37 2.07 11.16
N VAL A 82 19.31 2.80 10.05
CA VAL A 82 19.41 2.23 8.70
C VAL A 82 20.80 1.61 8.47
N ASP A 83 21.86 2.27 8.93
CA ASP A 83 23.23 1.77 8.82
C ASP A 83 23.45 0.47 9.62
N ALA A 84 22.78 0.34 10.76
CA ALA A 84 22.82 -0.85 11.60
C ALA A 84 22.12 -2.08 10.98
N VAL A 85 21.34 -1.91 9.90
CA VAL A 85 20.78 -3.04 9.14
C VAL A 85 21.88 -3.73 8.33
N THR A 86 22.24 -4.94 8.76
CA THR A 86 23.33 -5.74 8.15
C THR A 86 22.86 -6.96 7.36
N GLY A 87 21.55 -7.21 7.31
CA GLY A 87 20.99 -8.39 6.65
C GLY A 87 19.58 -8.18 6.13
N ASP A 88 18.97 -9.28 5.67
CA ASP A 88 17.66 -9.31 5.01
C ASP A 88 16.48 -9.29 6.01
N GLY A 89 15.42 -8.57 5.65
CA GLY A 89 14.14 -8.58 6.37
C GLY A 89 14.13 -7.81 7.69
N TYR A 90 15.00 -6.81 7.85
CA TYR A 90 15.06 -5.98 9.04
C TYR A 90 13.98 -4.91 9.01
N THR A 91 13.45 -4.58 10.20
CA THR A 91 12.52 -3.47 10.39
C THR A 91 13.21 -2.33 11.15
N VAL A 92 13.13 -1.13 10.61
CA VAL A 92 13.42 0.12 11.32
C VAL A 92 12.08 0.73 11.71
N GLN A 93 11.69 0.57 12.97
CA GLN A 93 10.43 1.05 13.52
C GLN A 93 10.65 2.43 14.14
N ILE A 94 9.98 3.44 13.59
CA ILE A 94 10.05 4.83 14.04
C ILE A 94 8.83 5.09 14.91
N GLU A 95 9.06 5.33 16.20
CA GLU A 95 7.98 5.59 17.15
C GLU A 95 7.34 6.98 16.93
N PRO A 96 6.13 7.21 17.45
CA PRO A 96 5.49 8.51 17.38
C PRO A 96 6.38 9.64 17.93
N GLY A 97 6.47 10.74 17.19
CA GLY A 97 7.35 11.85 17.51
C GLY A 97 7.71 12.69 16.29
N THR A 98 8.38 13.81 16.52
CA THR A 98 8.96 14.63 15.45
C THR A 98 10.47 14.43 15.41
N TYR A 99 11.00 14.10 14.24
CA TYR A 99 12.40 13.83 13.98
C TYR A 99 12.92 14.89 13.01
N ASN A 100 13.71 15.83 13.52
CA ASN A 100 14.31 16.86 12.68
C ASN A 100 15.55 16.29 12.01
N ILE A 101 15.58 16.33 10.68
CA ILE A 101 16.73 15.87 9.90
C ILE A 101 17.35 17.02 9.13
N THR A 102 18.68 17.13 9.19
CA THR A 102 19.47 18.16 8.50
C THR A 102 20.20 17.64 7.28
N SER A 103 20.17 16.33 7.06
CA SER A 103 20.82 15.64 5.96
C SER A 103 19.94 14.51 5.43
N THR A 104 20.28 14.03 4.23
CA THR A 104 19.62 12.88 3.61
C THR A 104 19.74 11.61 4.44
N ILE A 105 18.62 10.89 4.56
CA ILE A 105 18.58 9.51 5.02
C ILE A 105 18.81 8.59 3.81
N ASN A 106 19.99 7.97 3.75
CA ASN A 106 20.40 7.06 2.69
C ASN A 106 20.05 5.61 3.07
N VAL A 107 19.19 4.99 2.24
CA VAL A 107 18.86 3.57 2.29
C VAL A 107 19.50 2.92 1.07
N SER A 108 20.77 2.52 1.21
CA SER A 108 21.57 1.99 0.11
C SER A 108 21.94 0.52 0.31
N GLY A 109 21.75 -0.29 -0.74
CA GLY A 109 22.15 -1.71 -0.75
C GLY A 109 21.40 -2.58 0.28
N LYS A 110 20.18 -2.20 0.67
CA LYS A 110 19.39 -2.93 1.68
C LYS A 110 18.44 -3.92 1.01
N THR A 111 18.29 -5.11 1.58
CA THR A 111 17.39 -6.15 1.08
C THR A 111 16.22 -6.33 2.05
N ASN A 112 15.00 -6.26 1.50
CA ASN A 112 13.71 -6.33 2.18
C ASN A 112 13.65 -5.54 3.49
N ILE A 113 14.21 -4.32 3.48
CA ILE A 113 14.15 -3.44 4.65
C ILE A 113 12.74 -2.88 4.81
N ASN A 114 12.18 -2.92 6.02
CA ASN A 114 10.90 -2.29 6.34
C ASN A 114 11.15 -1.07 7.22
N ILE A 115 11.04 0.13 6.66
CA ILE A 115 11.10 1.37 7.43
C ILE A 115 9.67 1.80 7.69
N THR A 116 9.22 1.70 8.95
CA THR A 116 7.81 1.87 9.28
C THR A 116 7.61 2.77 10.47
N GLY A 117 6.60 3.63 10.40
CA GLY A 117 6.02 4.20 11.61
C GLY A 117 5.06 3.22 12.29
N ASN A 118 4.43 3.68 13.37
CA ASN A 118 3.43 2.89 14.08
C ASN A 118 2.08 2.90 13.32
N SER A 119 1.72 1.77 12.72
CA SER A 119 0.48 1.61 11.94
C SER A 119 -0.81 1.83 12.74
N GLN A 120 -0.78 1.61 14.06
CA GLN A 120 -1.93 1.86 14.94
C GLN A 120 -2.13 3.36 15.15
N ALA A 121 -1.03 4.10 15.33
CA ALA A 121 -1.04 5.55 15.50
C ALA A 121 -1.30 6.32 14.18
N GLY A 122 -1.11 5.66 13.03
CA GLY A 122 -1.33 6.24 11.72
C GLY A 122 -0.15 7.04 11.18
N SER A 123 -0.21 7.42 9.90
CA SER A 123 0.92 8.03 9.18
C SER A 123 1.33 9.41 9.69
N GLY A 124 0.48 10.11 10.44
CA GLY A 124 0.79 11.40 11.05
C GLY A 124 1.56 11.33 12.38
N ALA A 125 1.71 10.14 12.97
CA ALA A 125 2.27 10.00 14.31
C ALA A 125 3.80 10.14 14.35
N ALA A 126 4.49 9.58 13.36
CA ALA A 126 5.94 9.70 13.18
C ALA A 126 6.23 10.70 12.06
N VAL A 127 6.68 11.89 12.45
CA VAL A 127 6.90 13.03 11.56
C VAL A 127 8.39 13.25 11.33
N ILE A 128 8.84 13.00 10.10
CA ILE A 128 10.19 13.33 9.64
C ILE A 128 10.17 14.75 9.08
N ASN A 129 10.82 15.66 9.77
CA ASN A 129 10.86 17.08 9.44
C ASN A 129 12.23 17.44 8.86
N SER A 130 12.31 17.55 7.54
CA SER A 130 13.52 17.93 6.84
C SER A 130 13.71 19.45 6.84
N THR A 131 14.81 19.92 7.41
CA THR A 131 15.16 21.35 7.34
C THR A 131 15.74 21.68 5.97
N ALA A 132 15.36 22.84 5.42
CA ALA A 132 15.84 23.29 4.11
C ALA A 132 17.37 23.27 4.01
N GLY A 133 17.89 22.46 3.08
CA GLY A 133 19.31 22.21 2.86
C GLY A 133 19.51 21.26 1.67
N GLY A 134 20.74 21.17 1.15
CA GLY A 134 21.04 20.38 -0.05
C GLY A 134 20.84 18.87 0.17
N GLY A 135 20.11 18.20 -0.71
CA GLY A 135 19.91 16.75 -0.73
C GLY A 135 18.44 16.32 -0.83
N TRP A 136 18.19 15.08 -0.39
CA TRP A 136 16.88 14.45 -0.25
C TRP A 136 16.44 14.38 1.22
N GLY A 137 15.16 14.16 1.47
CA GLY A 137 14.71 13.65 2.78
C GLY A 137 15.16 12.20 2.96
N PHE A 138 14.66 11.32 2.08
CA PHE A 138 15.11 9.94 1.92
C PHE A 138 15.63 9.70 0.50
N LEU A 139 16.76 9.00 0.40
CA LEU A 139 17.27 8.44 -0.84
C LEU A 139 17.39 6.92 -0.69
N VAL A 140 16.50 6.20 -1.36
CA VAL A 140 16.56 4.74 -1.50
C VAL A 140 17.32 4.43 -2.79
N ASP A 141 18.43 3.71 -2.68
CA ASP A 141 19.25 3.33 -3.83
C ASP A 141 19.63 1.84 -3.78
N SER A 142 19.53 1.16 -4.93
CA SER A 142 19.92 -0.25 -5.06
C SER A 142 19.36 -1.15 -3.95
N SER A 143 18.09 -0.95 -3.58
CA SER A 143 17.47 -1.59 -2.41
C SER A 143 16.12 -2.22 -2.73
N SER A 144 15.63 -3.10 -1.85
CA SER A 144 14.26 -3.66 -1.84
C SER A 144 13.62 -3.51 -0.47
N GLY A 145 12.29 -3.51 -0.40
CA GLY A 145 11.55 -3.39 0.86
C GLY A 145 10.45 -2.35 0.86
N THR A 146 10.24 -1.67 1.98
CA THR A 146 9.10 -0.75 2.16
C THR A 146 9.47 0.47 3.01
N ILE A 147 8.81 1.59 2.71
CA ILE A 147 8.68 2.76 3.59
C ILE A 147 7.18 2.98 3.81
N GLN A 148 6.74 2.99 5.07
CA GLN A 148 5.31 3.09 5.36
C GLN A 148 4.94 3.74 6.70
N TYR A 149 3.72 4.26 6.82
CA TYR A 149 3.17 4.85 8.05
C TYR A 149 3.99 6.02 8.62
N LEU A 150 4.55 6.87 7.75
CA LEU A 150 5.32 8.04 8.13
C LEU A 150 4.75 9.30 7.50
N SER A 151 4.97 10.44 8.15
CA SER A 151 4.79 11.76 7.57
C SER A 151 6.16 12.35 7.30
N MET A 152 6.42 12.78 6.07
CA MET A 152 7.67 13.45 5.68
C MET A 152 7.34 14.84 5.18
N ARG A 153 7.92 15.87 5.79
CA ARG A 153 7.65 17.26 5.45
C ARG A 153 8.88 18.14 5.51
N GLY A 154 8.78 19.32 4.90
CA GLY A 154 9.79 20.37 4.99
C GLY A 154 10.54 20.57 3.67
N GLY A 155 11.78 21.05 3.76
CA GLY A 155 12.57 21.46 2.59
C GLY A 155 13.63 20.43 2.19
N SER A 156 13.66 20.08 0.91
CA SER A 156 14.75 19.33 0.27
C SER A 156 15.05 19.91 -1.11
N SER A 157 16.25 19.69 -1.66
CA SER A 157 16.62 20.20 -2.99
C SER A 157 16.34 19.21 -4.12
N ASN A 158 16.33 17.91 -3.84
CA ASN A 158 16.34 16.85 -4.85
C ASN A 158 15.16 15.86 -4.75
N GLY A 159 14.17 16.12 -3.90
CA GLY A 159 13.08 15.18 -3.61
C GLY A 159 12.89 14.96 -2.11
N MET A 160 11.66 14.84 -1.63
CA MET A 160 11.42 14.41 -0.23
C MET A 160 11.75 12.92 -0.07
N LEU A 161 11.38 12.10 -1.04
CA LEU A 161 11.66 10.67 -1.08
C LEU A 161 11.99 10.25 -2.52
N SER A 162 13.22 9.79 -2.76
CA SER A 162 13.62 9.26 -4.06
C SER A 162 13.93 7.78 -3.98
N VAL A 163 13.46 7.01 -4.97
CA VAL A 163 13.73 5.59 -5.16
C VAL A 163 14.49 5.41 -6.47
N LYS A 164 15.76 5.04 -6.37
CA LYS A 164 16.68 4.96 -7.50
C LYS A 164 17.28 3.56 -7.61
N ASN A 165 17.44 3.08 -8.85
CA ASN A 165 18.07 1.79 -9.17
C ASN A 165 17.58 0.61 -8.30
N SER A 166 16.35 0.69 -7.79
CA SER A 166 15.84 -0.19 -6.75
C SER A 166 14.84 -1.16 -7.34
N ASN A 167 14.67 -2.30 -6.70
CA ASN A 167 13.78 -3.35 -7.17
C ASN A 167 12.91 -3.89 -6.05
N ASN A 168 11.62 -4.13 -6.31
CA ASN A 168 10.66 -4.62 -5.32
C ASN A 168 10.61 -3.69 -4.08
N PHE A 169 10.34 -2.41 -4.32
CA PHE A 169 10.24 -1.43 -3.24
C PHE A 169 8.86 -0.78 -3.21
N SER A 170 8.30 -0.58 -2.03
CA SER A 170 7.02 0.10 -1.87
C SER A 170 7.08 1.32 -0.95
N VAL A 171 6.35 2.36 -1.32
CA VAL A 171 6.04 3.51 -0.49
C VAL A 171 4.53 3.46 -0.23
N ALA A 172 4.14 3.21 1.01
CA ALA A 172 2.75 2.93 1.34
C ALA A 172 2.25 3.65 2.59
N TYR A 173 1.01 4.15 2.58
CA TYR A 173 0.41 4.77 3.78
C TYR A 173 1.25 5.91 4.36
N THR A 174 1.82 6.75 3.50
CA THR A 174 2.63 7.90 3.92
C THR A 174 1.96 9.23 3.58
N SER A 175 2.27 10.27 4.36
CA SER A 175 1.95 11.65 4.02
C SER A 175 3.24 12.36 3.64
N LEU A 176 3.37 12.80 2.40
CA LEU A 176 4.58 13.42 1.87
C LEU A 176 4.28 14.86 1.46
N ASN A 177 5.02 15.81 2.03
CA ASN A 177 4.83 17.24 1.78
C ASN A 177 6.17 17.95 1.56
N SER A 178 6.60 18.07 0.29
CA SER A 178 7.81 18.82 -0.06
C SER A 178 7.50 20.30 -0.25
N GLN A 179 8.24 21.17 0.45
CA GLN A 179 8.03 22.63 0.41
C GLN A 179 9.00 23.38 -0.51
N SER A 180 10.02 22.71 -1.04
CA SER A 180 11.06 23.35 -1.87
C SER A 180 11.49 22.58 -3.13
N SER A 181 11.04 21.35 -3.34
CA SER A 181 11.37 20.56 -4.53
C SER A 181 10.26 19.58 -4.90
N HIS A 182 10.58 18.60 -5.74
CA HIS A 182 9.68 17.49 -6.04
C HIS A 182 9.46 16.64 -4.76
N THR A 183 8.39 15.86 -4.69
CA THR A 183 8.08 15.09 -3.47
C THR A 183 8.55 13.65 -3.57
N LEU A 184 8.09 12.91 -4.57
CA LEU A 184 8.46 11.52 -4.79
C LEU A 184 9.03 11.33 -6.20
N ASP A 185 10.23 10.76 -6.30
CA ASP A 185 10.92 10.51 -7.56
C ASP A 185 11.35 9.04 -7.68
N VAL A 186 10.97 8.35 -8.76
CA VAL A 186 11.36 6.99 -9.08
C VAL A 186 12.20 6.98 -10.35
N GLN A 187 13.47 6.58 -10.25
CA GLN A 187 14.40 6.57 -11.39
C GLN A 187 15.10 5.24 -11.56
N GLY A 188 15.18 4.74 -12.79
CA GLY A 188 15.96 3.53 -13.10
C GLY A 188 15.54 2.29 -12.32
N SER A 189 14.31 2.25 -11.83
CA SER A 189 13.85 1.27 -10.83
C SER A 189 12.83 0.31 -11.43
N ASN A 190 12.63 -0.81 -10.76
CA ASN A 190 11.80 -1.91 -11.25
C ASN A 190 10.87 -2.44 -10.13
N HIS A 191 9.62 -2.80 -10.44
CA HIS A 191 8.66 -3.29 -9.44
C HIS A 191 8.51 -2.34 -8.24
N ILE A 192 8.10 -1.09 -8.53
CA ILE A 192 7.93 -0.06 -7.51
C ILE A 192 6.44 0.18 -7.28
N SER A 193 6.02 0.23 -6.02
CA SER A 193 4.62 0.48 -5.65
C SER A 193 4.49 1.72 -4.78
N ILE A 194 3.80 2.74 -5.29
CA ILE A 194 3.44 3.98 -4.59
C ILE A 194 1.95 3.90 -4.33
N ILE A 195 1.56 3.51 -3.11
CA ILE A 195 0.18 3.16 -2.78
C ILE A 195 -0.36 3.83 -1.53
N ASN A 196 -1.63 4.24 -1.54
CA ASN A 196 -2.32 4.73 -0.33
C ASN A 196 -1.62 5.93 0.35
N ASN A 197 -0.98 6.80 -0.44
CA ASN A 197 -0.28 7.97 0.09
C ASN A 197 -1.09 9.25 -0.10
N GLU A 198 -0.81 10.25 0.73
CA GLU A 198 -1.19 11.64 0.49
C GLU A 198 0.06 12.44 0.14
N ILE A 199 0.05 13.12 -1.01
CA ILE A 199 1.23 13.74 -1.59
C ILE A 199 0.91 15.19 -1.98
N VAL A 200 1.68 16.11 -1.41
CA VAL A 200 1.65 17.55 -1.68
C VAL A 200 3.06 18.02 -2.01
N SER A 201 3.21 18.90 -3.00
CA SER A 201 4.53 19.30 -3.51
C SER A 201 4.58 20.77 -3.90
N SER A 202 5.65 21.46 -3.56
CA SER A 202 5.94 22.77 -4.15
C SER A 202 6.25 22.68 -5.64
N ALA A 203 6.71 21.51 -6.13
CA ALA A 203 7.02 21.24 -7.54
C ALA A 203 6.25 19.98 -8.03
N GLY A 204 6.91 19.03 -8.69
CA GLY A 204 6.29 17.76 -9.10
C GLY A 204 6.01 16.84 -7.91
N ALA A 205 4.82 16.26 -7.83
CA ALA A 205 4.46 15.41 -6.69
C ALA A 205 4.99 13.98 -6.84
N VAL A 206 4.72 13.32 -7.97
CA VAL A 206 5.21 11.98 -8.30
C VAL A 206 5.86 12.00 -9.68
N GLU A 207 7.13 11.61 -9.74
CA GLU A 207 7.88 11.48 -10.98
C GLU A 207 8.35 10.04 -11.18
N VAL A 208 8.10 9.48 -12.36
CA VAL A 208 8.50 8.13 -12.75
C VAL A 208 9.33 8.22 -14.02
N GLY A 209 10.64 8.02 -13.90
CA GLY A 209 11.60 8.11 -14.99
C GLY A 209 12.35 6.82 -15.23
N THR A 210 12.50 6.43 -16.50
CA THR A 210 13.37 5.32 -16.95
C THR A 210 13.17 4.03 -16.13
N SER A 211 11.92 3.73 -15.76
CA SER A 211 11.57 2.67 -14.81
C SER A 211 10.62 1.64 -15.44
N ASN A 212 10.47 0.49 -14.79
CA ASN A 212 9.62 -0.60 -15.27
C ASN A 212 8.76 -1.21 -14.14
N TYR A 213 7.56 -1.70 -14.45
CA TYR A 213 6.63 -2.25 -13.45
C TYR A 213 6.40 -1.30 -12.27
N VAL A 214 5.92 -0.08 -12.55
CA VAL A 214 5.64 0.93 -11.53
C VAL A 214 4.14 1.05 -11.33
N ASN A 215 3.66 0.87 -10.09
CA ASN A 215 2.27 1.03 -9.72
C ASN A 215 2.10 2.29 -8.88
N VAL A 216 1.38 3.27 -9.39
CA VAL A 216 0.94 4.48 -8.69
C VAL A 216 -0.55 4.32 -8.45
N ALA A 217 -0.94 3.85 -7.25
CA ALA A 217 -2.33 3.47 -7.01
C ALA A 217 -2.92 4.01 -5.71
N ASN A 218 -4.18 4.44 -5.77
CA ASN A 218 -4.96 4.88 -4.61
C ASN A 218 -4.28 5.99 -3.78
N ASN A 219 -3.63 6.94 -4.43
CA ASN A 219 -3.01 8.08 -3.77
C ASN A 219 -3.93 9.31 -3.85
N LYS A 220 -3.87 10.18 -2.84
CA LYS A 220 -4.31 11.59 -2.94
C LYS A 220 -3.12 12.42 -3.39
N ILE A 221 -3.26 13.15 -4.48
CA ILE A 221 -2.20 14.03 -5.00
C ILE A 221 -2.78 15.39 -5.29
N HIS A 222 -2.41 16.39 -4.50
CA HIS A 222 -3.06 17.68 -4.57
C HIS A 222 -2.17 18.87 -4.22
N ASP A 223 -2.71 20.05 -4.54
CA ASP A 223 -2.10 21.36 -4.26
C ASP A 223 -0.63 21.45 -4.70
N SER A 224 -0.27 20.68 -5.74
CA SER A 224 1.10 20.56 -6.25
C SER A 224 1.30 21.36 -7.54
N ALA A 225 2.54 21.47 -8.05
CA ALA A 225 2.73 21.99 -9.40
C ALA A 225 2.19 20.98 -10.43
N ASN A 226 2.95 19.93 -10.75
CA ASN A 226 2.45 18.77 -11.48
C ASN A 226 2.14 17.64 -10.48
N ALA A 227 1.07 16.89 -10.71
CA ALA A 227 0.75 15.75 -9.86
C ALA A 227 1.55 14.50 -10.23
N ILE A 228 1.27 13.89 -11.38
CA ILE A 228 1.97 12.67 -11.83
C ILE A 228 2.68 12.95 -13.15
N SER A 229 3.98 12.68 -13.21
CA SER A 229 4.79 12.80 -14.42
C SER A 229 5.47 11.47 -14.74
N ILE A 230 5.25 10.93 -15.94
CA ILE A 230 5.82 9.66 -16.40
C ILE A 230 6.73 9.93 -17.61
N HIS A 231 7.98 9.52 -17.51
CA HIS A 231 9.04 9.72 -18.49
C HIS A 231 9.71 8.39 -18.84
N ASN A 232 9.77 8.06 -20.13
CA ASN A 232 10.60 6.97 -20.65
C ASN A 232 10.52 5.62 -19.90
N SER A 233 9.34 5.26 -19.42
CA SER A 233 9.11 4.09 -18.54
C SER A 233 8.12 3.08 -19.16
N THR A 234 8.25 1.80 -18.81
CA THR A 234 7.38 0.74 -19.32
C THR A 234 6.59 0.05 -18.22
N ASN A 235 5.44 -0.53 -18.55
CA ASN A 235 4.61 -1.25 -17.57
C ASN A 235 4.27 -0.39 -16.35
N VAL A 236 3.65 0.77 -16.60
CA VAL A 236 3.26 1.72 -15.56
C VAL A 236 1.76 1.68 -15.38
N ASN A 237 1.31 1.51 -14.14
CA ASN A 237 -0.10 1.51 -13.76
C ASN A 237 -0.38 2.76 -12.93
N VAL A 238 -1.36 3.55 -13.35
CA VAL A 238 -1.90 4.70 -12.63
C VAL A 238 -3.37 4.38 -12.34
N LEU A 239 -3.65 3.93 -11.11
CA LEU A 239 -4.93 3.28 -10.78
C LEU A 239 -5.60 3.90 -9.57
N GLY A 240 -6.87 4.31 -9.68
CA GLY A 240 -7.65 4.67 -8.48
C GLY A 240 -7.18 5.94 -7.76
N ASN A 241 -6.37 6.80 -8.37
CA ASN A 241 -5.84 7.99 -7.69
C ASN A 241 -6.86 9.13 -7.69
N LEU A 242 -6.87 9.91 -6.61
CA LEU A 242 -7.55 11.21 -6.55
C LEU A 242 -6.52 12.32 -6.76
N VAL A 243 -6.67 13.08 -7.83
CA VAL A 243 -5.72 14.11 -8.25
C VAL A 243 -6.41 15.46 -8.40
N TYR A 244 -6.12 16.42 -7.54
CA TYR A 244 -6.91 17.66 -7.53
C TYR A 244 -6.16 18.94 -7.16
N ASN A 245 -6.68 20.09 -7.59
CA ASN A 245 -6.17 21.42 -7.26
C ASN A 245 -4.69 21.66 -7.64
N ASN A 246 -4.13 20.87 -8.56
CA ASN A 246 -2.74 21.07 -8.98
C ASN A 246 -2.64 22.27 -9.92
N ARG A 247 -1.55 23.05 -9.77
CA ARG A 247 -1.32 24.30 -10.53
C ARG A 247 -1.07 24.03 -12.02
N GLU A 248 -0.50 22.87 -12.35
CA GLU A 248 -0.22 22.40 -13.70
C GLU A 248 -1.01 21.11 -13.98
N SER A 249 -0.44 20.18 -14.75
CA SER A 249 -1.14 18.97 -15.19
C SER A 249 -1.40 18.01 -14.04
N GLY A 250 -2.54 17.32 -14.07
CA GLY A 250 -2.83 16.18 -13.20
C GLY A 250 -2.02 14.94 -13.57
N LEU A 251 -1.84 14.71 -14.88
CA LEU A 251 -1.03 13.63 -15.42
C LEU A 251 -0.29 14.11 -16.67
N THR A 252 1.04 14.07 -16.64
CA THR A 252 1.91 14.30 -17.79
C THR A 252 2.58 13.00 -18.20
N ILE A 253 2.48 12.63 -19.47
CA ILE A 253 3.14 11.45 -20.02
C ILE A 253 4.06 11.90 -21.15
N ASN A 254 5.36 11.69 -20.99
CA ASN A 254 6.39 12.10 -21.93
C ASN A 254 7.16 10.87 -22.45
N ALA A 255 7.00 10.61 -23.74
CA ALA A 255 7.54 9.45 -24.43
C ALA A 255 8.56 9.85 -25.50
N THR A 256 9.70 9.16 -25.51
CA THR A 256 10.72 9.28 -26.56
C THR A 256 10.86 7.94 -27.27
N ASN A 257 10.69 7.90 -28.59
CA ASN A 257 10.91 6.71 -29.42
C ASN A 257 10.21 5.42 -28.94
N GLY A 258 8.96 5.52 -28.48
CA GLY A 258 8.19 4.37 -28.01
C GLY A 258 8.59 3.86 -26.63
N SER A 259 9.32 4.66 -25.84
CA SER A 259 9.76 4.34 -24.49
C SER A 259 8.62 4.12 -23.49
N ILE A 260 7.46 4.73 -23.73
CA ILE A 260 6.23 4.47 -22.97
C ILE A 260 5.40 3.40 -23.67
N ARG A 261 5.24 2.24 -23.03
CA ARG A 261 4.40 1.11 -23.47
C ARG A 261 3.90 0.31 -22.28
N LEU A 262 2.82 -0.45 -22.46
CA LEU A 262 2.13 -1.16 -21.36
C LEU A 262 1.71 -0.17 -20.26
N LEU A 263 1.15 0.98 -20.66
CA LEU A 263 0.69 2.00 -19.73
C LEU A 263 -0.80 1.77 -19.48
N LYS A 264 -1.20 1.68 -18.21
CA LYS A 264 -2.61 1.65 -17.82
C LYS A 264 -2.93 2.85 -16.95
N VAL A 265 -3.88 3.66 -17.37
CA VAL A 265 -4.44 4.76 -16.57
C VAL A 265 -5.92 4.50 -16.42
N SER A 266 -6.33 4.08 -15.22
CA SER A 266 -7.71 3.64 -15.04
C SER A 266 -8.28 3.95 -13.66
N HIS A 267 -9.58 4.24 -13.60
CA HIS A 267 -10.30 4.52 -12.35
C HIS A 267 -9.76 5.73 -11.57
N ASN A 268 -9.10 6.67 -12.23
CA ASN A 268 -8.59 7.87 -11.57
C ASN A 268 -9.61 9.00 -11.67
N THR A 269 -9.62 9.87 -10.67
CA THR A 269 -10.41 11.09 -10.66
C THR A 269 -9.49 12.31 -10.61
N PHE A 270 -9.57 13.13 -11.65
CA PHE A 270 -8.84 14.37 -11.81
C PHE A 270 -9.79 15.56 -11.72
N VAL A 271 -9.61 16.43 -10.72
CA VAL A 271 -10.55 17.53 -10.44
C VAL A 271 -9.82 18.85 -10.29
N ASN A 272 -10.26 19.89 -11.00
CA ASN A 272 -9.75 21.25 -10.80
C ASN A 272 -8.22 21.33 -10.89
N ASN A 273 -7.63 20.66 -11.88
CA ASN A 273 -6.19 20.77 -12.16
C ASN A 273 -5.95 21.94 -13.12
N THR A 274 -4.68 22.24 -13.40
CA THR A 274 -4.22 23.35 -14.24
C THR A 274 -4.58 24.74 -13.71
N THR A 275 -4.75 24.88 -12.38
CA THR A 275 -5.23 26.12 -11.73
C THR A 275 -4.32 27.32 -11.93
N GLY A 276 -3.02 27.10 -12.14
CA GLY A 276 -2.00 28.12 -12.43
C GLY A 276 -1.48 28.09 -13.87
N SER A 277 -2.02 27.23 -14.74
CA SER A 277 -1.58 27.06 -16.13
C SER A 277 -2.78 26.78 -17.05
N PRO A 278 -3.65 27.78 -17.29
CA PRO A 278 -4.91 27.60 -18.02
C PRO A 278 -4.76 27.14 -19.48
N ASN A 279 -3.55 27.22 -20.04
CA ASN A 279 -3.25 26.76 -21.40
C ASN A 279 -2.81 25.29 -21.46
N SER A 280 -2.50 24.69 -20.30
CA SER A 280 -2.12 23.28 -20.18
C SER A 280 -3.36 22.38 -20.16
N ALA A 281 -3.13 21.07 -20.28
CA ALA A 281 -4.17 20.07 -20.12
C ALA A 281 -3.98 19.30 -18.82
N THR A 282 -5.08 18.88 -18.20
CA THR A 282 -5.05 18.03 -17.02
C THR A 282 -4.37 16.70 -17.32
N ILE A 283 -4.65 16.13 -18.49
CA ILE A 283 -3.94 14.97 -19.02
C ILE A 283 -3.19 15.40 -20.26
N PHE A 284 -1.86 15.39 -20.19
CA PHE A 284 -1.01 15.87 -21.27
C PHE A 284 -0.07 14.79 -21.79
N LEU A 285 -0.24 14.44 -23.07
CA LEU A 285 0.57 13.44 -23.75
C LEU A 285 1.57 14.11 -24.69
N ILE A 286 2.85 13.78 -24.52
CA ILE A 286 3.95 14.39 -25.25
C ILE A 286 4.82 13.29 -25.87
N GLY A 287 5.06 13.38 -27.19
CA GLY A 287 6.03 12.56 -27.89
C GLY A 287 5.46 11.32 -28.58
N ASN A 288 6.32 10.31 -28.77
CA ASN A 288 6.03 9.12 -29.56
C ASN A 288 5.92 7.89 -28.65
N PHE A 289 4.73 7.30 -28.60
CA PHE A 289 4.39 6.20 -27.70
C PHE A 289 4.57 4.83 -28.35
N GLY A 290 4.72 3.80 -27.52
CA GLY A 290 4.67 2.41 -27.91
C GLY A 290 3.24 1.88 -27.93
N ARG A 291 3.07 0.56 -27.72
CA ARG A 291 1.76 -0.12 -27.72
C ARG A 291 1.27 -0.42 -26.30
N ASN A 292 0.03 -0.86 -26.23
CA ASN A 292 -0.72 -1.22 -25.03
C ASN A 292 -0.86 -0.04 -24.07
N LEU A 293 -1.39 1.07 -24.60
CA LEU A 293 -1.78 2.22 -23.80
C LEU A 293 -3.29 2.13 -23.54
N GLU A 294 -3.64 1.80 -22.31
CA GLU A 294 -5.01 1.71 -21.82
C GLU A 294 -5.35 2.97 -21.02
N PHE A 295 -6.43 3.65 -21.42
CA PHE A 295 -6.99 4.78 -20.72
C PHE A 295 -8.50 4.57 -20.57
N SER A 296 -8.94 4.15 -19.38
CA SER A 296 -10.31 3.69 -19.19
C SER A 296 -10.91 4.05 -17.83
N ASN A 297 -12.20 4.34 -17.77
CA ASN A 297 -12.91 4.55 -16.49
C ASN A 297 -12.37 5.73 -15.67
N ASN A 298 -11.87 6.78 -16.30
CA ASN A 298 -11.35 7.96 -15.58
C ASN A 298 -12.35 9.12 -15.60
N ILE A 299 -12.35 9.91 -14.53
CA ILE A 299 -13.09 11.17 -14.46
C ILE A 299 -12.09 12.31 -14.55
N VAL A 300 -12.32 13.27 -15.44
CA VAL A 300 -11.51 14.48 -15.62
C VAL A 300 -12.44 15.66 -15.69
N THR A 301 -12.49 16.47 -14.64
CA THR A 301 -13.50 17.51 -14.56
C THR A 301 -13.04 18.81 -13.95
N SER A 302 -13.75 19.88 -14.36
CA SER A 302 -13.67 21.20 -13.75
C SER A 302 -12.25 21.78 -13.79
N SER A 303 -11.43 21.34 -14.75
CA SER A 303 -10.07 21.84 -14.94
C SER A 303 -10.12 23.22 -15.58
N VAL A 304 -9.21 24.11 -15.17
CA VAL A 304 -9.14 25.47 -15.74
C VAL A 304 -8.71 25.44 -17.20
N GLY A 305 -7.78 24.54 -17.55
CA GLY A 305 -7.34 24.25 -18.90
C GLY A 305 -8.04 23.03 -19.51
N ALA A 306 -7.43 22.45 -20.53
CA ALA A 306 -8.05 21.36 -21.27
C ALA A 306 -8.16 20.07 -20.43
N GLY A 307 -9.17 19.24 -20.70
CA GLY A 307 -9.30 17.93 -20.04
C GLY A 307 -8.16 16.99 -20.45
N ILE A 308 -8.00 16.83 -21.76
CA ILE A 308 -6.91 16.06 -22.37
C ILE A 308 -6.36 16.75 -23.62
N ASP A 309 -5.04 16.73 -23.79
CA ASP A 309 -4.32 17.27 -24.96
C ASP A 309 -3.13 16.38 -25.34
N SER A 310 -2.73 16.43 -26.60
CA SER A 310 -1.51 15.80 -27.08
C SER A 310 -0.95 16.44 -28.33
N ARG A 311 0.37 16.49 -28.34
CA ARG A 311 1.16 16.95 -29.50
C ARG A 311 1.25 15.92 -30.63
N SER A 312 0.73 14.71 -30.42
CA SER A 312 0.72 13.59 -31.38
C SER A 312 -0.69 12.99 -31.53
N ARG A 313 -1.02 12.45 -32.71
CA ARG A 313 -2.31 11.77 -32.97
C ARG A 313 -2.50 10.60 -31.98
N LEU A 314 -3.70 10.47 -31.38
CA LEU A 314 -4.01 9.51 -30.29
C LEU A 314 -3.43 8.12 -30.55
N ALA A 315 -2.64 7.64 -29.59
CA ALA A 315 -1.94 6.35 -29.61
C ALA A 315 -2.51 5.35 -28.58
N PHE A 316 -3.74 5.56 -28.08
CA PHE A 316 -4.36 4.62 -27.15
C PHE A 316 -4.92 3.41 -27.89
N ASP A 317 -4.51 2.22 -27.45
CA ASP A 317 -5.13 0.97 -27.87
C ASP A 317 -6.53 0.84 -27.25
N THR A 318 -6.72 1.40 -26.05
CA THR A 318 -8.03 1.47 -25.38
C THR A 318 -8.28 2.87 -24.83
N PHE A 319 -9.38 3.47 -25.24
CA PHE A 319 -9.85 4.78 -24.76
C PHE A 319 -11.38 4.75 -24.58
N SER A 320 -11.85 4.33 -23.41
CA SER A 320 -13.27 4.02 -23.17
C SER A 320 -13.74 4.38 -21.77
N PHE A 321 -15.01 4.73 -21.64
CA PHE A 321 -15.66 5.04 -20.35
C PHE A 321 -14.96 6.15 -19.56
N ASN A 322 -14.44 7.17 -20.24
CA ASN A 322 -13.85 8.33 -19.60
C ASN A 322 -14.80 9.52 -19.65
N ASP A 323 -14.93 10.19 -18.52
CA ASP A 323 -15.83 11.32 -18.33
C ASP A 323 -15.02 12.61 -18.28
N PHE A 324 -15.03 13.36 -19.38
CA PHE A 324 -14.35 14.64 -19.52
C PHE A 324 -15.37 15.78 -19.45
N TYR A 325 -15.55 16.43 -18.32
CA TYR A 325 -16.65 17.38 -18.14
C TYR A 325 -16.22 18.73 -17.54
N ARG A 326 -16.76 19.85 -18.03
CA ARG A 326 -16.44 21.22 -17.56
C ARG A 326 -14.94 21.57 -17.60
N ASN A 327 -14.18 21.02 -18.53
CA ASN A 327 -12.83 21.49 -18.81
C ASN A 327 -12.84 22.48 -19.99
N ASN A 328 -11.77 23.24 -20.16
CA ASN A 328 -11.70 24.30 -21.15
C ASN A 328 -10.57 24.09 -22.18
N PRO A 329 -10.81 23.36 -23.29
CA PRO A 329 -11.96 22.48 -23.59
C PRO A 329 -11.76 21.05 -23.02
N ASN A 330 -12.78 20.19 -23.06
CA ASN A 330 -12.63 18.77 -22.69
C ASN A 330 -11.56 18.02 -23.49
N TYR A 331 -11.50 18.28 -24.81
CA TYR A 331 -10.51 17.69 -25.71
C TYR A 331 -9.82 18.82 -26.47
N LYS A 332 -8.49 18.87 -26.41
CA LYS A 332 -7.65 19.82 -27.16
C LYS A 332 -6.76 19.05 -28.12
N GLN A 333 -6.63 19.54 -29.36
CA GLN A 333 -5.94 18.87 -30.48
C GLN A 333 -6.45 17.47 -30.83
N TYR A 334 -7.58 17.07 -30.25
CA TYR A 334 -8.20 15.78 -30.43
C TYR A 334 -9.63 15.91 -30.95
N GLN A 335 -10.06 14.87 -31.67
CA GLN A 335 -11.47 14.72 -32.00
C GLN A 335 -12.25 14.52 -30.69
N VAL A 336 -13.42 15.16 -30.61
CA VAL A 336 -14.34 14.97 -29.50
C VAL A 336 -14.76 13.50 -29.47
N MET A 337 -14.51 12.82 -28.34
CA MET A 337 -14.75 11.38 -28.19
C MET A 337 -16.10 11.05 -27.52
N THR A 338 -16.99 12.03 -27.37
CA THR A 338 -18.30 11.86 -26.72
C THR A 338 -19.16 10.81 -27.40
N GLY A 339 -19.78 9.94 -26.60
CA GLY A 339 -20.61 8.82 -27.06
C GLY A 339 -19.82 7.63 -27.60
N ARG A 340 -18.52 7.79 -27.92
CA ARG A 340 -17.68 6.69 -28.38
C ARG A 340 -17.24 5.84 -27.20
N SER A 341 -17.48 4.53 -27.24
CA SER A 341 -17.06 3.58 -26.21
C SER A 341 -17.42 4.02 -24.78
N GLY A 342 -18.59 4.64 -24.61
CA GLY A 342 -19.08 5.12 -23.32
C GLY A 342 -18.40 6.36 -22.76
N ASN A 343 -17.55 7.07 -23.52
CA ASN A 343 -16.95 8.33 -23.07
C ASN A 343 -17.99 9.47 -23.07
N ILE A 344 -18.01 10.32 -22.04
CA ILE A 344 -18.97 11.41 -21.90
C ILE A 344 -18.22 12.75 -21.84
N SER A 345 -18.75 13.80 -22.50
CA SER A 345 -18.18 15.15 -22.35
C SER A 345 -19.15 16.33 -22.20
N ALA A 346 -20.45 16.05 -22.25
CA ALA A 346 -21.47 17.05 -21.95
C ALA A 346 -21.87 16.98 -20.47
N ASP A 347 -22.61 18.00 -20.02
CA ASP A 347 -23.31 17.97 -18.74
C ASP A 347 -24.17 16.72 -18.65
N PRO A 348 -23.97 15.82 -17.69
CA PRO A 348 -24.89 14.71 -17.50
C PRO A 348 -26.17 15.29 -16.87
N LEU A 349 -26.99 15.93 -17.70
CA LEU A 349 -28.35 16.30 -17.36
C LEU A 349 -29.27 15.10 -17.60
N LEU A 350 -30.01 14.78 -16.56
CA LEU A 350 -30.97 13.67 -16.42
C LEU A 350 -31.89 13.53 -17.63
N ASN A 351 -31.95 12.33 -18.22
CA ASN A 351 -33.18 11.85 -18.82
C ASN A 351 -33.84 10.89 -17.83
N SER A 352 -35.14 11.02 -17.62
CA SER A 352 -35.92 10.22 -16.67
C SER A 352 -36.20 8.78 -17.16
N ALA A 353 -35.66 8.40 -18.32
CA ALA A 353 -35.85 7.06 -18.90
C ALA A 353 -34.68 6.11 -18.57
N ASN A 354 -33.47 6.61 -18.33
CA ASN A 354 -32.24 5.79 -18.38
C ASN A 354 -31.20 6.02 -17.24
N PHE A 355 -31.54 6.66 -16.11
CA PHE A 355 -30.71 6.73 -14.88
C PHE A 355 -29.19 7.03 -15.05
N ILE A 356 -28.76 8.30 -15.22
CA ILE A 356 -27.33 8.70 -15.20
C ILE A 356 -27.06 10.04 -14.45
N TYR A 357 -26.15 9.94 -13.47
CA TYR A 357 -25.14 10.83 -12.82
C TYR A 357 -25.23 12.37 -12.80
N CYS A 358 -24.92 13.00 -11.65
CA CYS A 358 -24.80 14.46 -11.50
C CYS A 358 -23.49 14.91 -10.78
N PRO A 359 -22.50 15.47 -11.51
CA PRO A 359 -21.38 16.20 -10.93
C PRO A 359 -21.60 17.71 -11.08
N SER A 360 -22.21 18.36 -10.09
CA SER A 360 -21.99 19.79 -9.85
C SER A 360 -20.66 20.00 -9.13
N SER A 361 -20.07 21.19 -9.17
CA SER A 361 -18.80 21.50 -8.46
C SER A 361 -18.86 21.27 -6.95
N ASN A 362 -20.06 21.16 -6.37
CA ASN A 362 -20.29 20.87 -4.94
C ASN A 362 -20.80 19.44 -4.72
N SER A 363 -20.77 18.59 -5.76
CA SER A 363 -21.31 17.24 -5.68
C SER A 363 -20.40 16.37 -4.80
N PRO A 364 -20.95 15.70 -3.78
CA PRO A 364 -20.20 14.72 -2.99
C PRO A 364 -19.68 13.54 -3.84
N VAL A 365 -20.17 13.40 -5.08
CA VAL A 365 -19.73 12.43 -6.09
C VAL A 365 -18.38 12.81 -6.72
N ILE A 366 -18.01 14.10 -6.79
CA ILE A 366 -16.73 14.55 -7.35
C ILE A 366 -15.60 14.46 -6.31
N TYR A 367 -15.92 14.74 -5.04
CA TYR A 367 -14.92 14.89 -3.99
C TYR A 367 -14.84 13.71 -3.02
N GLY A 368 -15.92 12.92 -2.88
CA GLY A 368 -16.10 12.09 -1.70
C GLY A 368 -15.92 12.91 -0.40
N ASN A 369 -15.99 12.26 0.76
CA ASN A 369 -15.55 12.92 1.97
C ASN A 369 -14.01 12.86 2.01
N VAL A 370 -13.36 13.99 1.67
CA VAL A 370 -11.88 14.12 1.59
C VAL A 370 -11.21 13.79 2.93
N ALA A 371 -11.91 14.06 4.05
CA ALA A 371 -11.45 13.70 5.39
C ALA A 371 -11.50 12.19 5.67
N ASN A 372 -12.35 11.44 4.94
CA ASN A 372 -12.58 10.00 5.15
C ASN A 372 -12.05 9.11 4.00
N GLY A 373 -11.29 9.65 3.05
CA GLY A 373 -10.62 8.84 2.02
C GLY A 373 -11.54 8.11 1.01
N ARG A 374 -12.79 8.55 0.86
CA ARG A 374 -13.70 8.05 -0.18
C ARG A 374 -13.37 8.73 -1.52
N TYR A 375 -13.00 7.97 -2.56
CA TYR A 375 -12.71 8.49 -3.90
C TYR A 375 -13.56 7.80 -4.97
N MET A 376 -13.88 8.52 -6.05
CA MET A 376 -14.28 7.87 -7.31
C MET A 376 -13.05 7.26 -8.01
N GLY A 377 -12.64 6.11 -7.49
CA GLY A 377 -11.99 4.97 -8.15
C GLY A 377 -12.44 3.65 -7.49
N TYR A 378 -13.42 3.78 -6.58
CA TYR A 378 -13.92 2.79 -5.66
C TYR A 378 -15.37 2.52 -6.05
N MET A 379 -15.67 1.30 -6.51
CA MET A 379 -17.06 0.93 -6.80
C MET A 379 -17.87 0.98 -5.50
N GLY A 380 -18.88 1.85 -5.46
CA GLY A 380 -19.97 1.79 -4.51
C GLY A 380 -21.28 2.08 -5.26
N PRO A 381 -22.32 1.24 -5.15
CA PRO A 381 -23.62 1.58 -5.69
C PRO A 381 -24.19 2.77 -4.90
N CYS A 382 -24.62 3.82 -5.59
CA CYS A 382 -25.45 4.85 -5.00
C CYS A 382 -26.77 4.21 -4.55
N GLY A 383 -27.15 4.40 -3.29
CA GLY A 383 -28.36 3.80 -2.70
C GLY A 383 -29.59 3.99 -3.58
N THR A 384 -30.25 2.89 -3.93
CA THR A 384 -31.55 2.90 -4.61
C THR A 384 -32.65 2.76 -3.56
N ALA A 385 -33.68 3.59 -3.64
CA ALA A 385 -34.92 3.36 -2.90
C ALA A 385 -35.50 2.01 -3.36
N THR A 386 -35.81 1.16 -2.39
CA THR A 386 -36.28 -0.21 -2.58
C THR A 386 -37.63 -0.22 -3.33
N PRO A 387 -37.78 -0.89 -4.48
CA PRO A 387 -39.10 -1.15 -5.03
C PRO A 387 -39.82 -2.21 -4.17
N THR A 388 -41.10 -1.96 -3.91
CA THR A 388 -41.97 -2.89 -3.17
C THR A 388 -42.13 -4.20 -3.97
N PRO A 389 -41.88 -5.38 -3.37
CA PRO A 389 -41.96 -6.64 -4.11
C PRO A 389 -43.40 -6.92 -4.56
N THR A 390 -43.57 -7.17 -5.85
CA THR A 390 -44.81 -7.71 -6.43
C THR A 390 -44.72 -9.25 -6.39
N PRO A 391 -45.78 -9.98 -5.97
CA PRO A 391 -45.70 -11.42 -5.75
C PRO A 391 -45.46 -12.21 -7.05
N THR A 392 -44.56 -13.17 -6.97
CA THR A 392 -44.17 -14.11 -8.04
C THR A 392 -45.23 -15.22 -8.21
N PRO A 393 -45.71 -15.51 -9.45
CA PRO A 393 -46.42 -16.75 -9.73
C PRO A 393 -45.47 -17.94 -9.92
N THR A 394 -45.92 -19.09 -9.43
CA THR A 394 -45.28 -20.42 -9.47
C THR A 394 -45.65 -21.24 -10.72
N GLY A 395 -44.80 -22.23 -11.03
CA GLY A 395 -45.03 -23.35 -11.95
C GLY A 395 -44.08 -23.32 -13.16
N THR A 396 -43.44 -24.40 -13.64
CA THR A 396 -43.62 -25.85 -13.46
C THR A 396 -42.42 -26.54 -14.16
N PRO A 397 -42.03 -27.79 -13.80
CA PRO A 397 -40.87 -28.47 -14.39
C PRO A 397 -41.25 -29.31 -15.62
N THR A 398 -40.34 -29.46 -16.59
CA THR A 398 -40.43 -30.53 -17.61
C THR A 398 -39.05 -30.86 -18.23
N PRO A 399 -38.85 -32.07 -18.79
CA PRO A 399 -37.64 -32.88 -18.61
C PRO A 399 -36.65 -32.91 -19.79
N THR A 400 -35.52 -33.56 -19.51
CA THR A 400 -34.40 -33.98 -20.38
C THR A 400 -34.82 -35.00 -21.45
N PRO A 401 -34.08 -35.11 -22.58
CA PRO A 401 -33.23 -36.31 -22.75
C PRO A 401 -31.91 -36.15 -23.58
N THR A 402 -30.86 -36.80 -23.05
CA THR A 402 -29.80 -37.67 -23.64
C THR A 402 -29.23 -37.52 -25.07
N GLY A 403 -27.88 -37.46 -25.14
CA GLY A 403 -27.03 -38.50 -25.77
C GLY A 403 -26.39 -38.26 -27.16
N TYR A 404 -25.04 -38.23 -27.25
CA TYR A 404 -24.17 -39.22 -27.96
C TYR A 404 -22.70 -38.71 -28.10
N PRO A 405 -21.66 -39.57 -28.01
CA PRO A 405 -20.23 -39.19 -28.12
C PRO A 405 -19.66 -39.38 -29.55
N SER A 406 -18.62 -38.62 -29.92
CA SER A 406 -17.76 -38.90 -31.09
C SER A 406 -16.43 -38.12 -31.02
N PRO A 407 -15.38 -38.46 -31.79
CA PRO A 407 -14.19 -39.16 -31.33
C PRO A 407 -12.97 -38.24 -31.17
N THR A 408 -12.02 -38.74 -30.37
CA THR A 408 -10.66 -38.26 -30.16
C THR A 408 -9.80 -38.23 -31.43
N PRO A 409 -9.07 -37.13 -31.71
CA PRO A 409 -7.83 -37.16 -32.48
C PRO A 409 -6.58 -37.21 -31.58
N SER A 410 -5.60 -37.95 -32.12
CA SER A 410 -4.24 -38.29 -31.70
C SER A 410 -3.42 -37.22 -30.94
N PRO A 411 -2.53 -37.63 -30.02
CA PRO A 411 -1.57 -36.73 -29.39
C PRO A 411 -0.54 -36.23 -30.42
N SER A 412 -0.47 -34.92 -30.60
CA SER A 412 0.64 -34.23 -31.28
C SER A 412 1.75 -33.97 -30.27
N ALA A 413 2.99 -34.22 -30.68
CA ALA A 413 4.21 -34.02 -29.89
C ALA A 413 4.24 -32.62 -29.25
N THR A 414 4.38 -32.59 -27.92
CA THR A 414 4.51 -31.34 -27.17
C THR A 414 5.94 -30.81 -27.34
N PRO A 415 6.13 -29.56 -27.81
CA PRO A 415 7.45 -28.96 -27.92
C PRO A 415 8.07 -28.79 -26.53
N THR A 416 9.36 -29.11 -26.44
CA THR A 416 10.19 -28.96 -25.26
C THR A 416 10.09 -27.53 -24.72
N ALA A 417 9.67 -27.38 -23.47
CA ALA A 417 9.50 -26.09 -22.82
C ALA A 417 10.81 -25.29 -22.84
N THR A 418 10.78 -24.16 -23.54
CA THR A 418 11.72 -23.06 -23.36
C THR A 418 11.67 -22.61 -21.89
N PRO A 419 12.79 -22.25 -21.23
CA PRO A 419 12.77 -21.78 -19.85
C PRO A 419 11.72 -20.69 -19.68
N GLY A 420 10.67 -20.99 -18.91
CA GLY A 420 9.57 -20.07 -18.68
C GLY A 420 10.10 -18.82 -18.01
N VAL A 421 9.96 -17.68 -18.68
CA VAL A 421 10.03 -16.37 -18.03
C VAL A 421 8.98 -16.39 -16.92
N THR A 422 9.43 -16.31 -15.66
CA THR A 422 8.54 -16.19 -14.50
C THR A 422 7.59 -15.03 -14.78
N PRO A 423 6.25 -15.23 -14.74
CA PRO A 423 5.30 -14.16 -14.98
C PRO A 423 5.56 -13.02 -13.98
N PRO A 424 5.42 -11.76 -14.40
CA PRO A 424 5.65 -10.62 -13.53
C PRO A 424 4.78 -10.71 -12.25
N PRO A 425 5.28 -10.24 -11.09
CA PRO A 425 4.54 -10.26 -9.85
C PRO A 425 3.23 -9.50 -10.05
N THR A 426 2.11 -10.22 -9.88
CA THR A 426 0.77 -9.69 -10.13
C THR A 426 0.07 -9.49 -8.80
N VAL A 427 -0.50 -8.31 -8.57
CA VAL A 427 -1.31 -8.05 -7.37
C VAL A 427 -2.70 -8.62 -7.60
N ARG A 428 -3.14 -9.51 -6.71
CA ARG A 428 -4.48 -10.07 -6.69
C ARG A 428 -5.41 -9.18 -5.87
N PRO A 429 -6.49 -8.63 -6.45
CA PRO A 429 -7.46 -7.83 -5.73
C PRO A 429 -8.43 -8.70 -4.94
N PHE A 430 -8.68 -8.32 -3.68
CA PHE A 430 -9.64 -8.91 -2.77
C PHE A 430 -10.69 -7.88 -2.36
N GLU A 431 -11.89 -8.39 -2.09
CA GLU A 431 -12.97 -7.65 -1.46
C GLU A 431 -13.67 -8.57 -0.46
N ILE A 432 -13.72 -8.16 0.81
CA ILE A 432 -14.39 -8.90 1.87
C ILE A 432 -15.55 -8.06 2.42
N LEU A 433 -16.75 -8.63 2.47
CA LEU A 433 -17.88 -8.08 3.21
C LEU A 433 -17.89 -8.67 4.62
N LEU A 434 -18.03 -7.85 5.65
CA LEU A 434 -18.04 -8.27 7.06
C LEU A 434 -18.99 -7.40 7.89
N LYS A 435 -19.24 -7.83 9.14
CA LYS A 435 -19.99 -7.06 10.14
C LYS A 435 -19.21 -7.01 11.45
N PHE A 436 -19.37 -5.93 12.20
CA PHE A 436 -18.96 -5.85 13.60
C PHE A 436 -20.15 -6.12 14.50
N ASP A 437 -19.94 -6.81 15.61
CA ASP A 437 -21.03 -7.04 16.56
C ASP A 437 -21.46 -5.72 17.21
N GLY A 438 -22.78 -5.53 17.36
CA GLY A 438 -23.33 -4.30 17.92
C GLY A 438 -23.34 -3.07 17.00
N VAL A 439 -22.86 -3.19 15.76
CA VAL A 439 -22.79 -2.09 14.80
C VAL A 439 -23.80 -2.29 13.67
N THR A 440 -24.78 -1.40 13.54
CA THR A 440 -25.86 -1.52 12.56
C THR A 440 -25.90 -0.41 11.52
N ASP A 441 -25.13 0.65 11.73
CA ASP A 441 -24.99 1.80 10.83
C ASP A 441 -23.53 1.92 10.36
N GLY A 442 -23.13 3.12 9.93
CA GLY A 442 -21.77 3.42 9.45
C GLY A 442 -20.79 3.92 10.51
N SER A 443 -21.08 3.72 11.80
CA SER A 443 -20.23 4.19 12.89
C SER A 443 -18.79 3.64 12.83
N ALA A 444 -18.61 2.41 12.36
CA ALA A 444 -17.31 1.76 12.21
C ALA A 444 -16.66 2.01 10.82
N ASP A 445 -17.08 3.04 10.08
CA ASP A 445 -16.40 3.42 8.83
C ASP A 445 -14.93 3.73 9.15
N LEU A 446 -14.01 3.20 8.34
CA LEU A 446 -12.55 3.28 8.54
C LEU A 446 -11.98 2.49 9.73
N ALA A 447 -12.81 1.71 10.44
CA ALA A 447 -12.32 0.76 11.44
C ALA A 447 -11.29 -0.19 10.82
N LYS A 448 -10.26 -0.55 11.57
CA LYS A 448 -9.14 -1.33 11.04
C LYS A 448 -9.36 -2.83 11.24
N VAL A 449 -9.16 -3.61 10.18
CA VAL A 449 -9.24 -5.08 10.18
C VAL A 449 -7.98 -5.68 9.54
N THR A 450 -7.39 -6.66 10.20
CA THR A 450 -6.33 -7.51 9.63
C THR A 450 -6.92 -8.77 9.02
N VAL A 451 -6.30 -9.24 7.95
CA VAL A 451 -6.67 -10.45 7.22
C VAL A 451 -5.51 -11.42 7.26
N ARG A 452 -5.71 -12.60 7.85
CA ARG A 452 -4.71 -13.68 7.85
C ARG A 452 -5.17 -14.84 6.99
N PHE A 453 -4.41 -15.12 5.94
CA PHE A 453 -4.59 -16.27 5.05
C PHE A 453 -3.90 -17.49 5.64
N ILE A 454 -4.62 -18.57 5.87
CA ILE A 454 -4.07 -19.83 6.37
C ILE A 454 -4.33 -20.91 5.32
N ASN A 455 -3.26 -21.47 4.74
CA ASN A 455 -3.36 -22.58 3.80
C ASN A 455 -3.19 -23.92 4.51
N SER A 456 -4.24 -24.75 4.46
CA SER A 456 -4.26 -26.04 5.16
C SER A 456 -3.39 -27.13 4.51
N ALA A 457 -3.01 -26.97 3.23
CA ALA A 457 -2.13 -27.92 2.53
C ALA A 457 -0.67 -27.87 3.02
N PHE A 458 -0.31 -26.85 3.81
CA PHE A 458 1.05 -26.64 4.33
C PHE A 458 1.09 -26.62 5.87
N GLY A 459 0.20 -27.36 6.55
CA GLY A 459 0.27 -27.53 8.00
C GLY A 459 0.11 -26.23 8.82
N ASN A 460 -0.66 -25.26 8.31
CA ASN A 460 -0.92 -23.95 8.93
C ASN A 460 0.32 -23.05 9.15
N SER A 461 1.48 -23.38 8.57
CA SER A 461 2.76 -22.72 8.87
C SER A 461 3.13 -21.53 7.97
N LEU A 462 2.33 -21.24 6.92
CA LEU A 462 2.48 -20.07 6.04
C LEU A 462 1.22 -19.21 6.15
N GLY A 463 1.25 -18.29 7.12
CA GLY A 463 0.18 -17.34 7.36
C GLY A 463 0.54 -15.97 6.78
N LEU A 464 0.11 -15.62 5.58
CA LEU A 464 0.20 -14.22 5.14
C LEU A 464 -0.80 -13.42 5.97
N THR A 465 -0.32 -12.42 6.70
CA THR A 465 -1.18 -11.49 7.45
C THR A 465 -1.03 -10.10 6.85
N THR A 466 -2.15 -9.50 6.45
CA THR A 466 -2.15 -8.11 5.98
C THR A 466 -1.83 -7.17 7.14
N PRO A 467 -1.38 -5.94 6.86
CA PRO A 467 -1.51 -4.86 7.83
C PRO A 467 -2.99 -4.66 8.23
N ALA A 468 -3.21 -3.84 9.25
CA ALA A 468 -4.56 -3.43 9.62
C ALA A 468 -5.10 -2.47 8.54
N LEU A 469 -6.16 -2.89 7.85
CA LEU A 469 -6.73 -2.25 6.67
C LEU A 469 -8.07 -1.61 7.03
N PRO A 470 -8.37 -0.39 6.54
CA PRO A 470 -9.64 0.27 6.84
C PRO A 470 -10.80 -0.38 6.10
N VAL A 471 -11.93 -0.54 6.77
CA VAL A 471 -13.18 -0.96 6.16
C VAL A 471 -14.03 0.25 5.73
N ASN A 472 -14.97 0.03 4.81
CA ASN A 472 -15.89 1.07 4.35
C ASN A 472 -17.34 0.63 4.54
N TYR A 473 -18.15 1.47 5.16
CA TYR A 473 -19.57 1.20 5.35
C TYR A 473 -20.30 1.10 3.99
N VAL A 474 -21.10 0.04 3.83
CA VAL A 474 -21.95 -0.18 2.67
C VAL A 474 -23.40 0.16 3.03
N ASP A 475 -24.04 -0.69 3.83
CA ASP A 475 -25.41 -0.52 4.32
C ASP A 475 -25.69 -1.54 5.44
N SER A 476 -26.64 -1.26 6.34
CA SER A 476 -27.19 -2.20 7.32
C SER A 476 -26.13 -2.95 8.17
N GLY A 477 -25.13 -2.18 8.64
CA GLY A 477 -23.98 -2.67 9.41
C GLY A 477 -23.00 -3.54 8.61
N VAL A 478 -23.14 -3.62 7.28
CA VAL A 478 -22.19 -4.30 6.39
C VAL A 478 -21.05 -3.36 6.02
N TYR A 479 -19.84 -3.87 6.14
CA TYR A 479 -18.61 -3.18 5.85
C TYR A 479 -17.84 -3.92 4.76
N ARG A 480 -17.22 -3.16 3.84
CA ARG A 480 -16.42 -3.64 2.71
C ARG A 480 -14.94 -3.38 2.98
N LEU A 481 -14.13 -4.41 2.82
CA LEU A 481 -12.68 -4.39 2.99
C LEU A 481 -11.98 -4.77 1.68
N PRO A 482 -11.58 -3.81 0.85
CA PRO A 482 -10.80 -4.08 -0.35
C PRO A 482 -9.30 -3.96 -0.11
N PHE A 483 -8.53 -4.85 -0.72
CA PHE A 483 -7.08 -4.83 -0.64
C PHE A 483 -6.44 -5.65 -1.76
N GLY A 484 -5.12 -5.54 -1.90
CA GLY A 484 -4.32 -6.31 -2.85
C GLY A 484 -3.28 -7.16 -2.14
N VAL A 485 -3.07 -8.38 -2.63
CA VAL A 485 -2.00 -9.29 -2.17
C VAL A 485 -1.16 -9.71 -3.36
N TRP A 486 0.17 -9.77 -3.23
CA TRP A 486 1.01 -10.30 -4.29
C TRP A 486 0.69 -11.77 -4.53
N SER A 487 0.45 -12.15 -5.79
CA SER A 487 0.15 -13.54 -6.14
C SER A 487 1.25 -14.51 -5.72
N SER A 488 2.49 -14.04 -5.62
CA SER A 488 3.64 -14.81 -5.12
C SER A 488 3.58 -15.14 -3.63
N ASP A 489 2.84 -14.36 -2.84
CA ASP A 489 2.71 -14.57 -1.39
C ASP A 489 1.65 -15.64 -1.06
N LEU A 490 0.84 -15.99 -2.06
CA LEU A 490 -0.21 -17.00 -1.97
C LEU A 490 0.30 -18.31 -2.58
N VAL A 491 0.67 -19.24 -1.70
CA VAL A 491 1.33 -20.51 -2.02
C VAL A 491 0.49 -21.52 -2.84
N SER A 492 -0.83 -21.32 -2.98
CA SER A 492 -1.67 -22.14 -3.87
C SER A 492 -2.93 -21.38 -4.30
N LEU A 493 -3.79 -22.02 -5.12
CA LEU A 493 -5.08 -21.47 -5.55
C LEU A 493 -6.28 -22.03 -4.77
N SER A 494 -6.07 -22.88 -3.76
CA SER A 494 -7.17 -23.49 -3.01
C SER A 494 -6.80 -23.76 -1.55
N ASN A 495 -7.76 -24.26 -0.78
CA ASN A 495 -7.57 -24.74 0.59
C ASN A 495 -7.23 -23.63 1.62
N TYR A 496 -7.67 -22.39 1.37
CA TYR A 496 -7.52 -21.29 2.31
C TYR A 496 -8.67 -21.25 3.32
N SER A 497 -8.31 -20.98 4.56
CA SER A 497 -9.18 -20.33 5.54
C SER A 497 -8.66 -18.92 5.80
N ILE A 498 -9.56 -17.99 6.12
CA ILE A 498 -9.21 -16.59 6.34
C ILE A 498 -9.64 -16.19 7.74
N VAL A 499 -8.73 -15.63 8.51
CA VAL A 499 -9.05 -15.04 9.82
C VAL A 499 -9.16 -13.53 9.66
N LEU A 500 -10.29 -12.97 10.05
CA LEU A 500 -10.46 -11.53 10.20
C LEU A 500 -10.31 -11.14 11.65
N LYS A 501 -9.57 -10.06 11.94
CA LYS A 501 -9.43 -9.51 13.28
C LYS A 501 -9.50 -8.00 13.25
N GLY A 502 -10.49 -7.43 13.97
CA GLY A 502 -10.68 -5.99 14.11
C GLY A 502 -9.82 -5.36 15.20
N GLU A 503 -9.83 -4.02 15.29
CA GLU A 503 -8.98 -3.25 16.23
C GLU A 503 -9.38 -3.32 17.72
N LYS A 504 -10.55 -3.90 18.01
CA LYS A 504 -11.09 -4.14 19.35
C LYS A 504 -11.96 -5.42 19.41
N HIS A 505 -11.68 -6.34 18.49
CA HIS A 505 -12.52 -7.51 18.22
C HIS A 505 -11.71 -8.80 18.27
N LEU A 506 -12.37 -9.87 18.70
CA LEU A 506 -11.82 -11.21 18.63
C LEU A 506 -11.65 -11.64 17.16
N GLY A 507 -10.60 -12.41 16.88
CA GLY A 507 -10.38 -12.95 15.54
C GLY A 507 -11.41 -14.02 15.19
N VAL A 508 -11.97 -13.97 13.98
CA VAL A 508 -12.94 -14.97 13.49
C VAL A 508 -12.37 -15.66 12.26
N LYS A 509 -12.35 -17.00 12.28
CA LYS A 509 -11.93 -17.84 11.16
C LYS A 509 -13.11 -18.15 10.24
N PHE A 510 -12.94 -17.90 8.96
CA PHE A 510 -13.86 -18.21 7.88
C PHE A 510 -13.27 -19.32 7.00
N CYS A 511 -14.07 -20.35 6.77
CA CYS A 511 -13.69 -21.54 6.01
C CYS A 511 -14.48 -21.67 4.71
N ALA A 512 -15.55 -20.90 4.51
CA ALA A 512 -16.32 -20.81 3.28
C ALA A 512 -16.26 -19.40 2.68
N PRO A 513 -16.33 -19.24 1.35
CA PRO A 513 -16.22 -17.93 0.69
C PRO A 513 -17.46 -17.05 0.86
N SER A 514 -18.62 -17.63 1.17
CA SER A 514 -19.87 -16.92 1.44
C SER A 514 -20.85 -17.79 2.24
N GLY A 515 -21.89 -17.16 2.83
CA GLY A 515 -23.02 -17.87 3.45
C GLY A 515 -22.70 -18.61 4.75
N GLN A 516 -21.50 -18.42 5.31
CA GLN A 516 -21.09 -19.03 6.58
C GLN A 516 -21.84 -18.35 7.74
N THR A 517 -22.58 -19.13 8.52
CA THR A 517 -23.36 -18.65 9.68
C THR A 517 -22.93 -19.31 11.00
N THR A 518 -21.98 -20.24 10.92
CA THR A 518 -21.43 -20.97 12.07
C THR A 518 -19.91 -20.98 12.02
N HIS A 519 -19.27 -20.97 13.18
CA HIS A 519 -17.80 -21.00 13.27
C HIS A 519 -17.23 -22.28 12.68
N CYS A 520 -16.04 -22.20 12.09
CA CYS A 520 -15.35 -23.38 11.60
C CYS A 520 -15.13 -24.39 12.74
N SER A 521 -15.23 -25.68 12.44
CA SER A 521 -14.76 -26.71 13.37
C SER A 521 -13.23 -26.63 13.55
N GLY A 522 -12.70 -26.99 14.72
CA GLY A 522 -11.26 -26.86 15.04
C GLY A 522 -10.33 -27.61 14.07
N SER A 523 -10.83 -28.65 13.41
CA SER A 523 -10.10 -29.42 12.37
C SER A 523 -10.46 -29.04 10.94
N GLU A 524 -11.32 -28.04 10.73
CA GLU A 524 -11.80 -27.69 9.39
C GLU A 524 -10.67 -27.10 8.54
N THR A 525 -10.36 -27.82 7.47
CA THR A 525 -9.49 -27.35 6.39
C THR A 525 -10.24 -26.30 5.57
N GLY A 526 -9.55 -25.24 5.18
CA GLY A 526 -10.16 -24.16 4.41
C GLY A 526 -10.74 -24.63 3.08
N SER A 527 -11.89 -24.09 2.66
CA SER A 527 -12.52 -24.40 1.36
C SER A 527 -12.48 -23.21 0.37
N ILE A 528 -11.85 -22.10 0.76
CA ILE A 528 -11.78 -20.89 -0.06
C ILE A 528 -10.75 -21.12 -1.17
N SER A 529 -11.22 -20.99 -2.41
CA SER A 529 -10.42 -21.13 -3.62
C SER A 529 -10.27 -19.78 -4.33
N LEU A 530 -9.07 -19.53 -4.84
CA LEU A 530 -8.70 -18.32 -5.55
C LEU A 530 -8.81 -18.56 -7.06
N PRO A 531 -9.27 -17.57 -7.85
CA PRO A 531 -9.33 -17.70 -9.30
C PRO A 531 -7.96 -17.93 -9.95
N ASN A 532 -7.94 -18.68 -11.05
CA ASN A 532 -6.73 -18.91 -11.84
C ASN A 532 -6.13 -17.61 -12.39
N ASP A 533 -6.98 -16.67 -12.81
CA ASP A 533 -6.54 -15.33 -13.22
C ASP A 533 -6.17 -14.50 -11.98
N PRO A 534 -4.90 -14.06 -11.83
CA PRO A 534 -4.49 -13.23 -10.71
C PRO A 534 -5.09 -11.82 -10.71
N LEU A 535 -5.60 -11.34 -11.84
CA LEU A 535 -6.24 -10.02 -11.94
C LEU A 535 -7.74 -10.04 -11.64
N GLN A 536 -8.35 -11.24 -11.56
CA GLN A 536 -9.75 -11.39 -11.21
C GLN A 536 -9.97 -11.06 -9.72
N MET A 537 -10.94 -10.18 -9.45
CA MET A 537 -11.36 -9.83 -8.09
C MET A 537 -11.87 -11.06 -7.33
N VAL A 538 -11.34 -11.25 -6.13
CA VAL A 538 -11.78 -12.26 -5.18
C VAL A 538 -12.79 -11.62 -4.23
N SER A 539 -14.07 -11.90 -4.46
CA SER A 539 -15.16 -11.42 -3.61
C SER A 539 -15.53 -12.48 -2.56
N LEU A 540 -15.52 -12.08 -1.30
CA LEU A 540 -15.83 -12.92 -0.14
C LEU A 540 -16.91 -12.26 0.70
N ASP A 541 -17.88 -13.05 1.18
CA ASP A 541 -18.98 -12.56 2.01
C ASP A 541 -18.99 -13.27 3.37
N PHE A 542 -18.43 -12.58 4.35
CA PHE A 542 -18.30 -13.04 5.72
C PHE A 542 -19.34 -12.39 6.65
N THR A 543 -20.39 -11.79 6.09
CA THR A 543 -21.42 -11.08 6.87
C THR A 543 -22.30 -11.97 7.73
N GLY A 544 -22.29 -13.29 7.49
CA GLY A 544 -23.08 -14.26 8.26
C GLY A 544 -22.57 -14.51 9.69
N ILE A 545 -21.35 -14.07 10.02
CA ILE A 545 -20.81 -14.06 11.39
C ILE A 545 -20.16 -12.71 11.66
N SER A 546 -20.74 -11.94 12.58
CA SER A 546 -20.15 -10.67 13.01
C SER A 546 -18.87 -10.89 13.83
N LEU A 547 -17.91 -9.97 13.71
CA LEU A 547 -16.72 -9.94 14.55
C LEU A 547 -17.12 -9.61 16.00
N PRO A 548 -16.88 -10.50 16.99
CA PRO A 548 -17.23 -10.25 18.38
C PRO A 548 -16.36 -9.14 18.96
N ALA A 549 -16.98 -8.15 19.59
CA ALA A 549 -16.26 -7.06 20.26
C ALA A 549 -15.72 -7.51 21.63
N GLY A 550 -14.63 -6.90 22.08
CA GLY A 550 -14.17 -7.01 23.45
C GLY A 550 -12.72 -7.40 23.68
N ASP A 551 -11.95 -7.72 22.63
CA ASP A 551 -10.49 -7.86 22.75
C ASP A 551 -9.90 -6.45 22.68
N THR A 552 -9.78 -5.80 23.83
CA THR A 552 -9.51 -4.36 23.93
C THR A 552 -8.02 -4.07 23.90
N TYR A 553 -7.63 -2.84 23.53
CA TYR A 553 -6.21 -2.48 23.53
C TYR A 553 -5.60 -2.51 24.96
N PRO A 554 -4.37 -3.06 25.12
CA PRO A 554 -3.60 -3.83 24.14
C PRO A 554 -4.24 -5.20 23.90
N GLN A 555 -4.44 -5.55 22.62
CA GLN A 555 -5.09 -6.80 22.24
C GLN A 555 -4.18 -7.99 22.53
N ASP A 556 -4.71 -9.00 23.21
CA ASP A 556 -4.00 -10.25 23.51
C ASP A 556 -4.62 -11.46 22.78
N GLY A 557 -5.70 -11.24 22.03
CA GLY A 557 -6.40 -12.30 21.30
C GLY A 557 -7.46 -13.01 22.13
N VAL A 558 -7.70 -12.59 23.37
CA VAL A 558 -8.65 -13.22 24.30
C VAL A 558 -9.60 -12.14 24.83
N VAL A 559 -10.88 -12.48 24.99
CA VAL A 559 -11.82 -11.60 25.71
C VAL A 559 -12.01 -12.15 27.12
N ASN A 560 -11.59 -11.40 28.13
CA ASN A 560 -11.66 -11.85 29.52
C ASN A 560 -12.06 -10.72 30.50
N SER A 561 -11.95 -10.98 31.81
CA SER A 561 -12.32 -10.00 32.83
C SER A 561 -11.46 -8.73 32.79
N VAL A 562 -10.22 -8.82 32.30
CA VAL A 562 -9.33 -7.67 32.18
C VAL A 562 -9.87 -6.68 31.14
N ASP A 563 -10.35 -7.15 30.00
CA ASP A 563 -10.99 -6.30 28.99
C ASP A 563 -12.25 -5.63 29.53
N TYR A 564 -13.08 -6.40 30.21
CA TYR A 564 -14.30 -5.89 30.82
C TYR A 564 -14.01 -4.77 31.84
N ASP A 565 -13.00 -4.95 32.68
CA ASP A 565 -12.62 -3.97 33.69
C ASP A 565 -12.03 -2.70 33.05
N ARG A 566 -11.29 -2.81 31.93
CA ARG A 566 -10.81 -1.64 31.16
C ARG A 566 -11.98 -0.78 30.67
N VAL A 567 -12.94 -1.37 29.97
CA VAL A 567 -14.12 -0.63 29.47
C VAL A 567 -14.94 -0.06 30.61
N ARG A 568 -15.19 -0.86 31.66
CA ARG A 568 -15.96 -0.42 32.83
C ARG A 568 -15.30 0.75 33.56
N SER A 569 -13.97 0.81 33.60
CA SER A 569 -13.24 1.91 34.25
C SER A 569 -13.46 3.27 33.57
N LEU A 570 -13.90 3.27 32.31
CA LEU A 570 -14.12 4.48 31.52
C LEU A 570 -15.53 5.07 31.66
N PHE A 571 -16.47 4.34 32.27
CA PHE A 571 -17.87 4.79 32.46
C PHE A 571 -18.01 6.00 33.38
N SER A 572 -17.00 6.26 34.21
CA SER A 572 -16.99 7.40 35.13
C SER A 572 -16.53 8.70 34.45
N LYS A 573 -16.02 8.63 33.21
CA LYS A 573 -15.57 9.80 32.45
C LYS A 573 -16.72 10.35 31.61
N PRO A 574 -17.03 11.65 31.66
CA PRO A 574 -17.96 12.27 30.71
C PRO A 574 -17.35 12.28 29.29
N ASP A 575 -18.20 12.27 28.26
CA ASP A 575 -17.76 12.14 26.85
C ASP A 575 -16.77 13.22 26.40
N SER A 576 -16.90 14.43 26.97
CA SER A 576 -16.00 15.56 26.72
C SER A 576 -14.57 15.34 27.23
N GLU A 577 -14.39 14.37 28.14
CA GLU A 577 -13.10 14.02 28.75
C GLU A 577 -12.52 12.71 28.18
N LEU A 578 -13.25 12.02 27.31
CA LEU A 578 -12.76 10.81 26.66
C LEU A 578 -11.68 11.15 25.62
N THR A 579 -10.48 10.63 25.85
CA THR A 579 -9.37 10.74 24.89
C THR A 579 -9.57 9.79 23.71
N THR A 580 -8.82 10.01 22.62
CA THR A 580 -8.79 9.06 21.49
C THR A 580 -8.39 7.65 21.93
N THR A 581 -7.46 7.53 22.89
CA THR A 581 -7.05 6.23 23.46
C THR A 581 -8.16 5.58 24.28
N ASP A 582 -8.92 6.38 25.05
CA ASP A 582 -10.07 5.87 25.80
C ASP A 582 -11.12 5.30 24.83
N LYS A 583 -11.45 6.03 23.76
CA LYS A 583 -12.42 5.57 22.74
C LYS A 583 -11.93 4.34 21.99
N LEU A 584 -10.65 4.28 21.62
CA LEU A 584 -10.05 3.08 21.03
C LEU A 584 -10.13 1.86 21.95
N THR A 585 -10.18 2.06 23.27
CA THR A 585 -10.23 0.99 24.27
C THR A 585 -11.67 0.57 24.60
N GLY A 586 -12.58 1.54 24.79
CA GLY A 586 -13.88 1.30 25.43
C GLY A 586 -15.12 1.60 24.61
N ASP A 587 -15.03 2.39 23.54
CA ASP A 587 -16.15 2.54 22.61
C ASP A 587 -16.08 1.32 21.70
N LEU A 588 -16.98 0.35 21.85
CA LEU A 588 -16.95 -0.93 21.15
C LEU A 588 -17.90 -0.99 19.95
N ASN A 589 -18.95 -0.18 19.95
CA ASN A 589 -19.91 -0.08 18.83
C ASN A 589 -19.64 1.13 17.89
N TYR A 590 -18.56 1.88 18.15
CA TYR A 590 -18.12 3.05 17.40
C TYR A 590 -19.08 4.25 17.41
N ASP A 591 -20.07 4.28 18.31
CA ASP A 591 -21.06 5.36 18.31
C ASP A 591 -20.53 6.67 18.93
N GLY A 592 -19.28 6.66 19.39
CA GLY A 592 -18.56 7.82 19.93
C GLY A 592 -18.71 7.96 21.44
N PHE A 593 -19.52 7.10 22.08
CA PHE A 593 -19.78 7.05 23.51
C PHE A 593 -19.17 5.80 24.12
N ILE A 594 -18.91 5.83 25.43
CA ILE A 594 -18.53 4.63 26.20
C ILE A 594 -19.60 4.44 27.26
N ASP A 595 -20.54 3.53 27.01
CA ASP A 595 -21.71 3.35 27.83
C ASP A 595 -22.06 1.88 28.07
N ILE A 596 -23.22 1.66 28.69
CA ILE A 596 -23.68 0.32 29.06
C ILE A 596 -23.79 -0.64 27.86
N ARG A 597 -23.98 -0.14 26.63
CA ARG A 597 -24.01 -0.93 25.40
C ARG A 597 -22.67 -1.60 25.13
N ASP A 598 -21.56 -0.90 25.35
CA ASP A 598 -20.21 -1.46 25.18
C ASP A 598 -19.96 -2.60 26.18
N SER A 599 -20.34 -2.38 27.45
CA SER A 599 -20.22 -3.44 28.45
C SER A 599 -21.10 -4.66 28.15
N PHE A 600 -22.24 -4.46 27.47
CA PHE A 600 -23.11 -5.55 27.03
C PHE A 600 -22.46 -6.36 25.90
N LEU A 601 -21.77 -5.70 24.96
CA LEU A 601 -21.05 -6.37 23.87
C LEU A 601 -19.93 -7.28 24.40
N ILE A 602 -19.10 -6.80 25.35
CA ILE A 602 -18.10 -7.68 25.99
C ILE A 602 -18.77 -8.86 26.69
N ARG A 603 -19.84 -8.62 27.47
CA ARG A 603 -20.53 -9.71 28.17
C ARG A 603 -21.12 -10.74 27.23
N LYS A 604 -21.65 -10.29 26.08
CA LYS A 604 -22.15 -11.18 25.03
C LYS A 604 -21.01 -12.06 24.50
N THR A 605 -19.85 -11.50 24.20
CA THR A 605 -18.66 -12.25 23.77
C THR A 605 -18.17 -13.23 24.84
N LEU A 606 -18.10 -12.81 26.11
CA LEU A 606 -17.74 -13.67 27.24
C LEU A 606 -18.73 -14.84 27.46
N GLY A 607 -20.00 -14.63 27.11
CA GLY A 607 -21.05 -15.65 27.17
C GLY A 607 -20.94 -16.70 26.07
N THR A 608 -20.17 -16.42 25.01
CA THR A 608 -19.93 -17.33 23.89
C THR A 608 -18.51 -17.87 23.95
N ARG A 609 -18.31 -19.07 24.52
CA ARG A 609 -17.03 -19.77 24.45
C ARG A 609 -16.90 -20.44 23.09
N TYR A 610 -16.17 -19.81 22.18
CA TYR A 610 -15.70 -20.48 20.97
C TYR A 610 -14.35 -21.08 21.33
N ASP A 611 -14.20 -22.40 21.18
CA ASP A 611 -12.96 -23.09 21.52
C ASP A 611 -11.80 -22.50 20.70
N GLU A 612 -10.92 -21.75 21.37
CA GLU A 612 -9.74 -21.12 20.81
C GLU A 612 -8.73 -22.21 20.38
N ASN A 613 -8.55 -22.42 19.08
CA ASN A 613 -7.46 -23.22 18.50
C ASN A 613 -6.92 -22.59 17.22
#